data_AF-A0AAV0W071-F1
#
_entry.id   AF-A0AAV0W071-F1
#
_cell.length_a   1.000
_cell.length_b   1.000
_cell.length_c   1.000
_cell.angle_alpha   90.00
_cell.angle_beta   90.00
_cell.angle_gamma   90.00
#
_symmetry.space_group_name_H-M   'P 1'
#
loop_
_entity.id
_entity.type
_entity.pdbx_description
1 polymer ?
#
loop_
_entity_poly.entity_id
_entity_poly.type
_entity_poly.pdbx_seq_one_letter_code
_entity_poly.pdbx_strand_id
1 'polypeptide(L)' 'MPALERVLKMFQPLKNYFLSIDKCPNILKEFFENPSSELWLYFMHAQSATFHQAVLKIEGQNVSAIDAANEINQLQNN' A
#
# COMPACT_ATOMS: atom_id res chain seq x y z
N MET A 1 -6.67 -2.55 3.10
CA MET A 1 -6.88 -2.86 1.66
C MET A 1 -6.67 -4.36 1.43
N PRO A 2 -7.60 -5.09 0.78
CA PRO A 2 -7.56 -6.56 0.70
C PRO A 2 -6.31 -7.14 0.03
N ALA A 3 -5.77 -6.46 -0.99
CA ALA A 3 -4.59 -6.93 -1.71
C ALA A 3 -3.32 -6.88 -0.85
N LEU A 4 -3.08 -5.75 -0.17
CA LEU A 4 -1.89 -5.57 0.66
C LEU A 4 -1.93 -6.45 1.92
N GLU A 5 -3.13 -6.63 2.49
CA GLU A 5 -3.34 -7.56 3.60
C GLU A 5 -2.99 -9.01 3.20
N ARG A 6 -3.36 -9.43 1.98
CA ARG A 6 -3.00 -10.74 1.46
C ARG A 6 -1.49 -10.90 1.27
N VAL A 7 -0.82 -9.87 0.76
CA VAL A 7 0.65 -9.87 0.62
C VAL A 7 1.33 -9.97 1.98
N LEU A 8 0.88 -9.21 2.99
CA LEU A 8 1.39 -9.29 4.36
C LEU A 8 1.21 -10.69 4.96
N LYS A 9 0.01 -11.28 4.83
CA LYS A 9 -0.26 -12.66 5.29
C LYS A 9 0.62 -13.71 4.61
N MET A 10 1.02 -13.45 3.37
CA MET A 10 1.87 -14.34 2.57
C MET A 10 3.34 -13.91 2.55
N PHE A 11 3.75 -12.90 3.33
CA PHE A 11 5.07 -12.27 3.18
C PHE A 11 6.20 -13.29 3.33
N GLN A 12 6.18 -14.08 4.41
CA GLN A 12 7.20 -15.08 4.67
C GLN A 12 7.24 -16.21 3.62
N PRO A 13 6.10 -16.83 3.22
CA PRO A 13 6.07 -17.77 2.08
C PRO A 13 6.62 -17.19 0.78
N LEU A 14 6.24 -15.95 0.43
CA LEU A 14 6.71 -15.28 -0.78
C LEU A 14 8.22 -15.02 -0.72
N LYS A 15 8.72 -14.53 0.42
CA LYS A 15 10.15 -14.35 0.66
C LYS A 15 10.92 -15.65 0.45
N ASN A 16 10.49 -16.74 1.08
CA ASN A 16 11.15 -18.03 0.95
C ASN A 16 11.12 -18.54 -0.51
N TYR A 17 9.99 -18.38 -1.20
CA TYR A 17 9.86 -18.77 -2.60
C TYR A 17 10.82 -17.96 -3.49
N PHE A 18 10.74 -16.63 -3.46
CA PHE A 18 11.56 -15.79 -4.34
C PHE A 18 13.06 -15.85 -4.02
N LEU A 19 13.47 -16.12 -2.78
CA LEU A 19 14.89 -16.30 -2.45
C LEU A 19 15.43 -17.70 -2.77
N SER A 20 14.56 -18.68 -3.03
CA SER A 20 14.97 -20.06 -3.38
C SER A 20 15.02 -20.33 -4.89
N ILE A 21 14.44 -19.46 -5.73
CA ILE A 21 14.51 -19.59 -7.18
C ILE A 21 15.85 -19.08 -7.74
N ASP A 22 16.44 -19.84 -8.66
CA ASP A 22 17.73 -19.52 -9.31
C ASP A 22 17.71 -18.18 -10.07
N LYS A 23 16.60 -17.88 -10.76
CA LYS A 23 16.42 -16.66 -11.55
C LYS A 23 15.41 -15.71 -10.91
N CYS A 24 15.65 -15.33 -9.67
CA CYS A 24 14.85 -14.31 -9.00
C CYS A 24 15.06 -12.93 -9.64
N PRO A 25 13.99 -12.17 -9.96
CA PRO A 25 14.13 -10.78 -10.36
C PRO A 25 14.85 -9.96 -9.28
N ASN A 26 15.90 -9.22 -9.65
CA ASN A 26 16.74 -8.47 -8.71
C ASN A 26 15.92 -7.57 -7.77
N ILE A 27 14.89 -6.90 -8.29
CA ILE A 27 14.02 -6.03 -7.50
C ILE A 27 13.29 -6.76 -6.37
N LEU A 28 12.85 -8.00 -6.62
CA LEU A 28 12.18 -8.82 -5.61
C LEU A 28 13.19 -9.38 -4.61
N LYS A 29 14.37 -9.77 -5.10
CA LYS A 29 15.47 -10.22 -4.24
C LYS A 29 15.88 -9.12 -3.25
N GLU A 30 16.19 -7.93 -3.74
CA GLU A 30 16.52 -6.76 -2.93
C GLU A 30 15.40 -6.40 -1.94
N PHE A 31 14.15 -6.46 -2.40
CA PHE A 31 13.00 -6.23 -1.54
C PHE A 31 12.91 -7.25 -0.40
N PHE A 32 13.01 -8.55 -0.67
CA PHE A 32 12.87 -9.58 0.37
C PHE A 32 14.10 -9.71 1.28
N GLU A 33 15.28 -9.32 0.81
CA GLU A 33 16.52 -9.26 1.61
C GLU A 33 16.54 -8.05 2.55
N ASN A 34 15.89 -6.95 2.17
CA ASN A 34 15.83 -5.75 3.01
C ASN A 34 14.90 -5.97 4.24
N PRO A 35 15.41 -5.80 5.48
CA PRO A 35 14.63 -6.02 6.70
C PRO A 35 13.48 -5.00 6.89
N SER A 36 13.55 -3.84 6.24
CA SER A 36 12.52 -2.79 6.34
C SER A 36 11.37 -2.98 5.35
N SER A 37 11.46 -3.90 4.40
CA SER A 37 10.44 -4.07 3.36
C SER A 37 9.09 -4.53 3.90
N GLU A 38 9.08 -5.44 4.88
CA GLU A 38 7.83 -5.86 5.53
C GLU A 38 7.20 -4.70 6.30
N LEU A 39 8.02 -3.95 7.04
CA LEU A 39 7.59 -2.76 7.77
C LEU A 39 7.00 -1.71 6.81
N TRP A 40 7.60 -1.54 5.63
CA TRP A 40 7.08 -0.65 4.60
C TRP A 40 5.71 -1.08 4.08
N LEU A 41 5.46 -2.39 3.93
CA LEU A 41 4.14 -2.90 3.57
C LEU A 41 3.10 -2.65 4.67
N TYR A 42 3.47 -2.79 5.94
CA TYR A 42 2.59 -2.44 7.06
C TYR A 42 2.26 -0.94 7.08
N PHE A 43 3.25 -0.08 6.85
CA PHE A 43 3.04 1.36 6.72
C PHE A 43 2.08 1.69 5.58
N MET A 44 2.33 1.14 4.39
CA MET A 44 1.43 1.27 3.23
C MET A 44 0.03 0.75 3.53
N HIS A 45 -0.11 -0.34 4.30
CA HIS A 45 -1.41 -0.89 4.66
C HIS A 45 -2.19 0.08 5.55
N ALA A 46 -1.53 0.66 6.55
CA ALA A 46 -2.14 1.64 7.44
C ALA A 46 -2.63 2.89 6.67
N GLN A 47 -1.79 3.43 5.78
CA GLN A 47 -2.14 4.62 5.00
C GLN A 47 -3.22 4.35 3.95
N SER A 48 -3.27 3.13 3.40
CA SER A 48 -4.19 2.78 2.32
C SER A 48 -5.67 3.01 2.66
N ALA A 49 -6.05 2.84 3.93
CA ALA A 49 -7.42 3.07 4.38
C ALA A 49 -7.81 4.55 4.29
N THR A 50 -6.92 5.45 4.72
CA THR A 50 -7.10 6.90 4.69
C THR A 50 -7.24 7.40 3.26
N PHE A 51 -6.34 6.97 2.36
CA PHE A 51 -6.42 7.33 0.94
C PHE A 51 -7.69 6.78 0.28
N HIS A 52 -8.07 5.53 0.58
CA HIS A 52 -9.28 4.94 0.02
C HIS A 52 -10.55 5.71 0.44
N GLN A 53 -10.65 6.10 1.71
CA GLN A 53 -11.78 6.90 2.20
C GLN A 53 -11.87 8.26 1.50
N ALA A 54 -10.74 8.94 1.31
CA ALA A 54 -10.73 10.21 0.60
C ALA A 54 -11.12 10.06 -0.88
N VAL A 55 -10.67 9.00 -1.56
CA VAL A 55 -11.11 8.69 -2.94
C VAL A 55 -12.62 8.51 -2.98
N LEU A 56 -13.20 7.70 -2.08
CA LEU A 56 -14.65 7.47 -2.03
C LEU A 56 -15.45 8.76 -1.81
N LYS A 57 -14.92 9.67 -0.98
CA LYS A 57 -15.55 10.97 -0.76
C LYS A 57 -15.48 11.87 -2.00
N ILE A 58 -14.36 11.87 -2.72
CA ILE A 58 -14.17 12.67 -3.94
C ILE A 58 -15.01 12.14 -5.11
N GLU A 59 -15.17 10.83 -5.22
CA GLU A 59 -15.97 10.16 -6.26
C GLU A 59 -17.49 10.22 -6.02
N GLY A 60 -17.94 10.85 -4.93
CA GLY A 60 -19.36 11.00 -4.61
C GLY A 60 -20.14 11.82 -5.64
N GLN A 61 -21.40 11.46 -5.90
CA GLN A 61 -22.22 12.06 -6.97
C GLN A 61 -22.49 13.57 -6.82
N ASN A 62 -22.47 14.12 -5.59
CA ASN A 62 -22.83 15.51 -5.31
C ASN A 62 -21.65 16.33 -4.75
N VAL A 63 -20.42 15.95 -5.09
CA VAL A 63 -19.20 16.58 -4.58
C VAL A 63 -18.86 17.77 -5.45
N SER A 64 -18.74 18.96 -4.84
CA SER A 64 -18.26 20.14 -5.56
C SER A 64 -16.73 20.13 -5.68
N ALA A 65 -16.19 20.93 -6.59
CA ALA A 65 -14.74 21.12 -6.70
C ALA A 65 -14.10 21.66 -5.40
N ILE A 66 -14.86 22.41 -4.60
CA ILE A 66 -14.41 22.94 -3.30
C ILE A 66 -14.31 21.80 -2.27
N ASP A 67 -15.30 20.91 -2.23
CA ASP A 67 -15.31 19.76 -1.33
C ASP A 67 -14.15 18.81 -1.63
N ALA A 68 -13.90 18.54 -2.91
CA ALA A 68 -12.76 17.75 -3.35
C ALA A 68 -11.41 18.39 -2.94
N ALA A 69 -11.26 19.70 -3.11
CA ALA A 69 -10.06 20.42 -2.68
C ALA A 69 -9.86 20.35 -1.16
N ASN A 70 -10.93 20.45 -0.38
CA ASN A 70 -10.87 20.32 1.07
C ASN A 70 -10.44 18.91 1.51
N GLU A 71 -10.97 17.85 0.89
CA GLU A 71 -10.57 16.47 1.19
C GLU A 71 -9.09 16.21 0.82
N ILE A 72 -8.60 16.76 -0.29
CA ILE A 72 -7.17 16.68 -0.66
C ILE A 72 -6.30 17.43 0.35
N ASN A 73 -6.69 18.63 0.78
CA ASN A 73 -5.96 19.39 1.79
C ASN A 73 -5.94 18.67 3.15
N GLN A 74 -7.02 17.98 3.52
CA GLN A 74 -7.05 17.17 4.73
C GLN A 74 -6.09 15.97 4.64
N LEU A 75 -6.01 15.31 3.49
CA LEU A 75 -5.03 14.24 3.27
C LEU A 75 -3.58 14.71 3.40
N GLN A 76 -3.26 15.91 2.90
CA GLN A 76 -1.89 16.46 2.94
C GLN A 76 -1.43 16.83 4.36
N ASN A 77 -2.38 17.13 5.26
CA ASN A 77 -2.09 17.52 6.64
C ASN A 77 -2.12 16.35 7.64
N ASN A 78 -2.36 15.11 7.17
CA ASN A 78 -2.24 13.87 7.95
C ASN A 78 -0.82 13.30 7.87
#